data_AF-A0A9W4U7A6-F1
#
_entry.id   AF-A0A9W4U7A6-F1
#
_cell.length_a   1.000
_cell.length_b   1.000
_cell.length_c   1.000
_cell.angle_alpha   90.00
_cell.angle_beta   90.00
_cell.angle_gamma   90.00
#
_symmetry.space_group_name_H-M   'P 1'
#
loop_
_entity.id
_entity.type
_entity.pdbx_description
1 polymer ?
#
loop_
_entity_poly.entity_id
_entity_poly.type
_entity_poly.pdbx_seq_one_letter_code
_entity_poly.pdbx_strand_id
1 'polypeptide(L)'
;MNLDIIIPKCLPFQSIAFYSITMPPRLNILSLARSIPYRPAPQPQWLPRPSIAPKAPQFRAYSDSKAPQPPAADRSSRIDAKPLPHVSEEAAQMAEITGSEGPDISQGTPVDEVVKGDKSAQEKLPKVMQDALKSNSNSAPKGSRSYSTMVTSAGGSGGPDMGMLNFPPSSSTPAIPGLKFDAPTLPLPKDGHLKHRYDPVVDQVIGLLMRHGKKSTAQRDMALVLEHLRTSPIPTVNPAKPLLPGAPPPSHLPLNPILYLTLAIDSVGPLFRIRSQKGAAGGGVALQIPVPLGRRQRRRIAIQWILKAASNRAQTGSGKGSYAQRVAAELIAVVEGRSGVWEKRNAIHKLGVSVRANIVLPKKR
;
A
#
# COMPACT_ATOMS: atom_id res chain seq x y z
N MET A 1 -53.82 44.96 42.46
CA MET A 1 -53.19 44.28 43.60
C MET A 1 -51.72 44.04 43.26
N ASN A 2 -50.87 44.82 43.93
CA ASN A 2 -49.46 44.63 44.27
C ASN A 2 -48.44 44.35 43.16
N LEU A 3 -47.79 45.44 42.74
CA LEU A 3 -46.42 45.50 42.24
C LEU A 3 -45.50 45.60 43.46
N ASP A 4 -44.73 44.55 43.76
CA ASP A 4 -43.73 44.60 44.83
C ASP A 4 -42.31 44.77 44.28
N ILE A 5 -41.77 45.90 44.71
CA ILE A 5 -40.41 46.42 44.56
C ILE A 5 -39.53 45.76 45.61
N ILE A 6 -38.39 45.15 45.23
CA ILE A 6 -37.36 44.70 46.20
C ILE A 6 -35.94 45.05 45.72
N ILE A 7 -35.51 46.25 46.13
CA ILE A 7 -34.24 46.70 46.74
C ILE A 7 -32.99 45.77 46.66
N PRO A 8 -31.83 46.28 46.17
CA PRO A 8 -30.51 45.66 46.39
C PRO A 8 -29.91 46.04 47.77
N LYS A 9 -29.38 45.04 48.48
CA LYS A 9 -28.73 45.20 49.79
C LYS A 9 -27.35 45.88 49.68
N CYS A 10 -27.24 47.04 50.33
CA CYS A 10 -25.98 47.62 50.82
C CYS A 10 -25.48 46.85 52.06
N LEU A 11 -24.17 46.60 52.14
CA LEU A 11 -23.41 46.36 53.37
C LEU A 11 -21.98 46.94 53.22
N PRO A 12 -21.29 47.25 54.33
CA PRO A 12 -20.83 48.62 54.58
C PRO A 12 -19.31 48.85 54.47
N PHE A 13 -19.02 50.15 54.37
CA PHE A 13 -17.77 50.84 54.69
C PHE A 13 -16.98 50.24 55.86
N GLN A 14 -15.67 50.04 55.63
CA GLN A 14 -14.64 50.20 56.66
C GLN A 14 -13.45 50.97 56.05
N SER A 15 -13.29 52.19 56.54
CA SER A 15 -12.14 53.06 56.34
C SER A 15 -10.90 52.52 57.04
N ILE A 16 -9.78 52.40 56.33
CA ILE A 16 -8.43 52.54 56.91
C ILE A 16 -7.56 53.29 55.90
N ALA A 17 -7.17 54.50 56.27
CA ALA A 17 -6.10 55.27 55.64
C ALA A 17 -4.75 54.61 55.93
N PHE A 18 -3.80 54.64 54.99
CA PHE A 18 -2.40 55.06 55.22
C PHE A 18 -1.66 55.10 53.88
N TYR A 19 -1.22 56.32 53.52
CA TYR A 19 -0.24 56.58 52.47
C TYR A 19 1.06 55.82 52.77
N SER A 20 1.52 55.00 51.83
CA SER A 20 2.94 54.61 51.76
C SER A 20 3.39 54.65 50.30
N ILE A 21 4.15 55.70 49.99
CA ILE A 21 4.83 55.90 48.71
C ILE A 21 5.96 54.87 48.65
N THR A 22 5.79 53.82 47.85
CA THR A 22 6.84 52.85 47.55
C THR A 22 7.63 53.34 46.33
N MET A 23 8.85 53.83 46.56
CA MET A 23 9.80 54.11 45.48
C MET A 23 10.25 52.81 44.80
N PRO A 24 10.36 52.76 43.46
CA PRO A 24 11.02 51.65 42.78
C PRO A 24 12.55 51.75 42.95
N PRO A 25 13.27 50.62 43.10
CA PRO A 25 14.72 50.64 43.26
C PRO A 25 15.42 51.08 41.96
N ARG A 26 16.37 52.00 42.10
CA ARG A 26 17.23 52.50 41.01
C ARG A 26 18.13 51.36 40.50
N LEU A 27 18.08 51.08 39.21
CA LEU A 27 19.02 50.18 38.54
C LEU A 27 20.38 50.89 38.40
N ASN A 28 21.41 50.25 38.96
CA ASN A 28 22.79 50.71 38.97
C ASN A 28 23.45 50.32 37.63
N ILE A 29 23.73 51.29 36.75
CA ILE A 29 24.19 51.04 35.35
C ILE A 29 25.72 50.88 35.26
N LEU A 30 26.44 50.83 36.38
CA LEU A 30 27.91 50.84 36.38
C LEU A 30 28.52 49.78 37.30
N SER A 31 28.22 48.50 37.06
CA SER A 31 29.01 47.40 37.64
C SER A 31 29.48 46.40 36.58
N LEU A 32 30.73 46.63 36.18
CA LEU A 32 31.78 45.63 35.94
C LEU A 32 31.53 44.53 34.89
N ALA A 33 32.24 44.70 33.77
CA ALA A 33 32.58 43.68 32.82
C ALA A 33 33.06 42.39 33.50
N ARG A 34 32.28 41.31 33.36
CA ARG A 34 32.79 39.95 33.49
C ARG A 34 33.38 39.54 32.14
N SER A 35 34.69 39.32 32.11
CA SER A 35 35.36 38.65 31.00
C SER A 35 34.83 37.22 30.88
N ILE A 36 34.24 36.89 29.73
CA ILE A 36 33.87 35.53 29.39
C ILE A 36 35.12 34.88 28.80
N PRO A 37 35.74 33.87 29.43
CA PRO A 37 36.86 33.17 28.81
C PRO A 37 36.32 32.33 27.63
N TYR A 38 36.71 32.71 26.42
CA TYR A 38 36.41 31.96 25.21
C TYR A 38 37.29 30.69 25.20
N ARG A 39 36.72 29.53 25.53
CA ARG A 39 37.41 28.24 25.43
C ARG A 39 37.09 27.63 24.05
N PRO A 40 38.02 27.59 23.09
CA PRO A 40 37.76 26.91 21.82
C PRO A 40 37.57 25.41 22.09
N ALA A 41 36.46 24.86 21.62
CA ALA A 41 36.23 23.42 21.67
C ALA A 41 37.28 22.72 20.78
N PRO A 42 37.96 21.66 21.24
CA PRO A 42 38.88 20.92 20.39
C PRO A 42 38.10 20.24 19.25
N GLN A 43 38.50 20.53 18.01
CA GLN A 43 38.07 19.79 16.83
C GLN A 43 38.50 18.32 16.99
N PRO A 44 37.58 17.34 16.94
CA PRO A 44 37.98 15.94 16.92
C PRO A 44 38.65 15.65 15.57
N GLN A 45 39.96 15.47 15.56
CA GLN A 45 40.67 14.89 14.42
C GLN A 45 40.22 13.43 14.28
N TRP A 46 39.33 13.18 13.33
CA TRP A 46 38.99 11.82 12.90
C TRP A 46 40.18 11.25 12.11
N LEU A 47 41.02 10.47 12.78
CA LEU A 47 41.95 9.57 12.10
C LEU A 47 41.12 8.44 11.44
N PRO A 48 41.22 8.21 10.13
CA PRO A 48 40.58 7.06 9.50
C PRO A 48 41.37 5.79 9.86
N ARG A 49 40.98 5.10 10.93
CA ARG A 49 41.36 3.69 11.12
C ARG A 49 40.40 2.81 10.31
N PRO A 50 40.88 1.96 9.39
CA PRO A 50 40.03 0.93 8.78
C PRO A 50 39.75 -0.15 9.83
N SER A 51 38.57 -0.12 10.44
CA SER A 51 38.10 -1.21 11.29
C SER A 51 37.50 -2.32 10.40
N ILE A 52 38.34 -3.18 9.84
CA ILE A 52 37.88 -4.50 9.37
C ILE A 52 37.87 -5.40 10.61
N ALA A 53 36.74 -5.43 11.31
CA ALA A 53 36.43 -6.46 12.28
C ALA A 53 35.43 -7.44 11.62
N PRO A 54 35.72 -8.76 11.54
CA PRO A 54 34.75 -9.71 11.05
C PRO A 54 33.59 -9.79 12.04
N LYS A 55 32.40 -9.34 11.63
CA LYS A 55 31.17 -9.59 12.38
C LYS A 55 30.82 -11.07 12.26
N ALA A 56 30.85 -11.80 13.35
CA ALA A 56 30.18 -13.09 13.45
C ALA A 56 28.66 -12.91 13.16
N PRO A 57 28.01 -13.82 12.41
CA PRO A 57 26.59 -13.71 12.16
C PRO A 57 25.81 -13.93 13.47
N GLN A 58 25.27 -12.86 14.04
CA GLN A 58 24.27 -12.96 15.09
C GLN A 58 22.94 -13.40 14.47
N PHE A 59 22.66 -14.70 14.53
CA PHE A 59 21.30 -15.19 14.35
C PHE A 59 20.42 -14.62 15.46
N ARG A 60 19.42 -13.80 15.10
CA ARG A 60 18.33 -13.46 16.01
C ARG A 60 17.35 -14.63 16.02
N ALA A 61 17.32 -15.38 17.11
CA ALA A 61 16.15 -16.21 17.42
C ALA A 61 14.98 -15.26 17.74
N TYR A 62 13.93 -15.29 16.92
CA TYR A 62 12.67 -14.62 17.26
C TYR A 62 12.06 -15.32 18.47
N SER A 63 12.07 -14.66 19.62
CA SER A 63 11.24 -15.04 20.77
C SER A 63 9.82 -14.51 20.53
N ASP A 64 9.01 -15.27 19.81
CA ASP A 64 7.55 -15.12 19.87
C ASP A 64 7.05 -16.28 20.73
N SER A 65 6.78 -15.99 22.01
CA SER A 65 6.18 -16.94 22.94
C SER A 65 4.72 -17.14 22.58
N LYS A 66 4.49 -18.03 21.62
CA LYS A 66 3.28 -18.85 21.56
C LYS A 66 3.76 -20.28 21.47
N ALA A 67 3.26 -21.11 22.38
CA ALA A 67 3.63 -22.52 22.52
C ALA A 67 3.89 -23.18 21.16
N PRO A 68 4.93 -24.03 21.02
CA PRO A 68 5.19 -24.73 19.77
C PRO A 68 3.95 -25.55 19.44
N GLN A 69 3.21 -25.13 18.42
CA GLN A 69 2.31 -26.05 17.74
C GLN A 69 3.19 -27.17 17.19
N PRO A 70 2.85 -28.45 17.41
CA PRO A 70 3.62 -29.53 16.85
C PRO A 70 3.72 -29.32 15.33
N PRO A 71 4.87 -29.64 14.70
CA PRO A 71 4.97 -29.61 13.24
C PRO A 71 3.80 -30.42 12.72
N ALA A 72 3.11 -29.90 11.69
CA ALA A 72 1.92 -30.49 11.09
C ALA A 72 2.05 -32.01 11.13
N ALA A 73 1.29 -32.65 12.03
CA ALA A 73 1.48 -34.04 12.37
C ALA A 73 1.57 -34.85 11.08
N ASP A 74 2.65 -35.62 10.91
CA ASP A 74 2.82 -36.50 9.77
C ASP A 74 1.64 -37.48 9.75
N ARG A 75 0.63 -37.16 8.93
CA ARG A 75 -0.66 -37.86 8.94
C ARG A 75 -0.54 -39.25 8.31
N SER A 76 0.61 -39.59 7.72
CA SER A 76 0.87 -40.83 7.01
C SER A 76 0.62 -42.11 7.83
N SER A 77 0.73 -42.04 9.16
CA SER A 77 0.47 -43.18 10.06
C SER A 77 -1.01 -43.38 10.40
N ARG A 78 -1.88 -42.39 10.12
CA ARG A 78 -3.31 -42.48 10.40
C ARG A 78 -3.99 -43.36 9.36
N ILE A 79 -4.86 -44.27 9.83
CA ILE A 79 -5.61 -45.20 8.96
C ILE A 79 -6.38 -44.42 7.87
N ASP A 80 -6.98 -43.29 8.23
CA ASP A 80 -7.76 -42.43 7.33
C ASP A 80 -6.94 -41.69 6.24
N ALA A 81 -5.61 -41.66 6.38
CA ALA A 81 -4.70 -40.93 5.49
C ALA A 81 -3.86 -41.86 4.60
N LYS A 82 -3.98 -43.18 4.78
CA LYS A 82 -3.38 -44.14 3.86
C LYS A 82 -4.21 -44.15 2.56
N PRO A 83 -3.57 -44.07 1.38
CA PRO A 83 -4.29 -44.22 0.12
C PRO A 83 -4.98 -45.60 0.10
N LEU A 84 -6.19 -45.65 -0.47
CA LEU A 84 -6.91 -46.91 -0.63
C LEU A 84 -6.05 -47.90 -1.44
N PRO A 85 -5.98 -49.18 -1.03
CA PRO A 85 -5.22 -50.21 -1.75
C PRO A 85 -5.78 -50.43 -3.16
N HIS A 86 -4.95 -50.99 -4.05
CA HIS A 86 -5.41 -51.32 -5.40
C HIS A 86 -6.42 -52.47 -5.35
N VAL A 87 -7.35 -52.53 -6.31
CA VAL A 87 -8.43 -53.56 -6.33
C VAL A 87 -7.88 -55.00 -6.30
N SER A 88 -6.72 -55.22 -6.91
CA SER A 88 -6.01 -56.52 -6.86
C SER A 88 -5.43 -56.83 -5.48
N GLU A 89 -4.98 -55.82 -4.74
CA GLU A 89 -4.47 -55.97 -3.38
C GLU A 89 -5.62 -56.22 -2.38
N GLU A 90 -6.78 -55.60 -2.58
CA GLU A 90 -8.00 -55.87 -1.80
C GLU A 90 -8.49 -57.30 -2.02
N ALA A 91 -8.54 -57.75 -3.29
CA ALA A 91 -8.92 -59.13 -3.62
C ALA A 91 -7.93 -60.16 -3.05
N ALA A 92 -6.63 -59.87 -3.08
CA ALA A 92 -5.61 -60.73 -2.48
C ALA A 92 -5.72 -60.78 -0.94
N GLN A 93 -5.95 -59.64 -0.28
CA GLN A 93 -6.17 -59.58 1.18
C GLN A 93 -7.45 -60.33 1.57
N MET A 94 -8.53 -60.19 0.80
CA MET A 94 -9.75 -60.97 1.02
C MET A 94 -9.55 -62.47 0.83
N ALA A 95 -8.78 -62.86 -0.20
CA ALA A 95 -8.46 -64.25 -0.46
C ALA A 95 -7.60 -64.86 0.65
N GLU A 96 -6.62 -64.10 1.17
CA GLU A 96 -5.81 -64.47 2.34
C GLU A 96 -6.66 -64.66 3.60
N ILE A 97 -7.65 -63.78 3.83
CA ILE A 97 -8.60 -63.90 4.96
C ILE A 97 -9.56 -65.09 4.78
N THR A 98 -9.98 -65.38 3.55
CA THR A 98 -10.97 -66.43 3.24
C THR A 98 -10.32 -67.80 3.03
N GLY A 99 -8.98 -67.86 2.93
CA GLY A 99 -8.21 -69.09 2.71
C GLY A 99 -8.22 -69.59 1.26
N SER A 100 -8.57 -68.73 0.30
CA SER A 100 -8.54 -69.04 -1.14
C SER A 100 -7.25 -68.52 -1.80
N GLU A 101 -6.80 -69.13 -2.89
CA GLU A 101 -5.67 -68.60 -3.68
C GLU A 101 -6.07 -67.27 -4.34
N GLY A 102 -5.35 -66.19 -4.03
CA GLY A 102 -5.56 -64.85 -4.58
C GLY A 102 -4.81 -64.62 -5.90
N PRO A 103 -5.20 -63.60 -6.69
CA PRO A 103 -4.52 -63.25 -7.94
C PRO A 103 -3.09 -62.74 -7.69
N ASP A 104 -2.16 -63.08 -8.58
CA ASP A 104 -0.74 -62.69 -8.48
C ASP A 104 -0.57 -61.17 -8.58
N ILE A 105 -0.12 -60.54 -7.48
CA ILE A 105 0.00 -59.08 -7.32
C ILE A 105 1.05 -58.49 -8.28
N SER A 106 1.95 -59.32 -8.83
CA SER A 106 2.99 -58.88 -9.76
C SER A 106 2.48 -58.51 -11.15
N GLN A 107 1.30 -59.00 -11.55
CA GLN A 107 0.67 -58.69 -12.83
C GLN A 107 -0.72 -58.11 -12.60
N GLY A 108 -0.96 -56.88 -13.06
CA GLY A 108 -2.27 -56.25 -12.95
C GLY A 108 -3.32 -57.05 -13.73
N THR A 109 -4.44 -57.38 -13.09
CA THR A 109 -5.58 -57.99 -13.78
C THR A 109 -6.12 -57.02 -14.83
N PRO A 110 -6.33 -57.45 -16.09
CA PRO A 110 -6.89 -56.60 -17.12
C PRO A 110 -8.23 -56.01 -16.68
N VAL A 111 -8.42 -54.71 -16.90
CA VAL A 111 -9.64 -53.98 -16.51
C VAL A 111 -10.91 -54.64 -17.09
N ASP A 112 -10.78 -55.24 -18.27
CA ASP A 112 -11.87 -55.95 -18.94
C ASP A 112 -12.35 -57.16 -18.15
N GLU A 113 -11.49 -57.83 -17.37
CA GLU A 113 -11.85 -58.99 -16.56
C GLU A 113 -12.53 -58.59 -15.25
N VAL A 114 -12.08 -57.50 -14.64
CA VAL A 114 -12.67 -56.93 -13.42
C VAL A 114 -14.09 -56.43 -13.69
N VAL A 115 -14.33 -55.80 -14.84
CA VAL A 115 -15.61 -55.18 -15.16
C VAL A 115 -16.61 -56.17 -15.78
N LYS A 116 -16.20 -57.38 -16.18
CA LYS A 116 -17.10 -58.42 -16.74
C LYS A 116 -18.20 -58.85 -15.76
N GLY A 117 -17.93 -58.88 -14.46
CA GLY A 117 -18.88 -59.30 -13.42
C GLY A 117 -19.93 -58.24 -13.05
N ASP A 118 -19.61 -56.96 -13.25
CA ASP A 118 -20.38 -55.83 -12.70
C ASP A 118 -21.05 -55.00 -13.82
N LYS A 119 -22.34 -55.24 -14.03
CA LYS A 119 -23.16 -54.51 -15.04
C LYS A 119 -23.21 -53.01 -14.77
N SER A 120 -23.21 -52.59 -13.51
CA SER A 120 -23.22 -51.17 -13.10
C SER A 120 -21.90 -50.45 -13.38
N ALA A 121 -20.78 -51.18 -13.41
CA ALA A 121 -19.47 -50.66 -13.75
C ALA A 121 -19.31 -50.52 -15.28
N GLN A 122 -19.87 -51.46 -16.06
CA GLN A 122 -19.86 -51.41 -17.53
C GLN A 122 -20.54 -50.14 -18.08
N GLU A 123 -21.65 -49.72 -17.47
CA GLU A 123 -22.40 -48.52 -17.90
C GLU A 123 -21.64 -47.21 -17.70
N LYS A 124 -20.71 -47.17 -16.73
CA LYS A 124 -19.92 -45.97 -16.39
C LYS A 124 -18.59 -45.90 -17.12
N LEU A 125 -18.22 -46.92 -17.91
CA LEU A 125 -17.00 -46.91 -18.69
C LEU A 125 -17.02 -45.89 -19.84
N PRO A 126 -15.86 -45.35 -20.24
CA PRO A 126 -15.75 -44.56 -21.45
C PRO A 126 -16.16 -45.39 -22.68
N LYS A 127 -16.84 -44.76 -23.63
CA LYS A 127 -17.44 -45.43 -24.81
C LYS A 127 -16.49 -46.36 -25.56
N VAL A 128 -15.22 -45.96 -25.72
CA VAL A 128 -14.18 -46.75 -26.40
C VAL A 128 -13.97 -48.13 -25.74
N MET A 129 -14.09 -48.22 -24.41
CA MET A 129 -13.94 -49.48 -23.67
C MET A 129 -15.23 -50.30 -23.66
N GLN A 130 -16.39 -49.65 -23.64
CA GLN A 130 -17.68 -50.34 -23.82
C GLN A 130 -17.75 -51.02 -25.19
N ASP A 131 -17.22 -50.37 -26.22
CA ASP A 131 -17.16 -50.90 -27.58
C ASP A 131 -16.16 -52.08 -27.67
N ALA A 132 -15.03 -52.02 -26.96
CA ALA A 132 -14.04 -53.10 -26.87
C ALA A 132 -14.60 -54.37 -26.18
N LEU A 133 -15.41 -54.20 -25.12
CA LEU A 133 -16.07 -55.32 -24.42
C LEU A 133 -17.18 -55.97 -25.27
N LYS A 134 -17.89 -55.18 -26.07
CA LYS A 134 -18.91 -55.66 -27.00
C LYS A 134 -18.30 -56.35 -28.22
N SER A 135 -17.08 -55.98 -28.62
CA SER A 135 -16.42 -56.49 -29.83
C SER A 135 -15.68 -57.82 -29.65
N ASN A 136 -16.11 -58.71 -28.76
CA ASN A 136 -15.41 -59.97 -28.48
C ASN A 136 -15.39 -60.93 -29.69
N SER A 137 -14.47 -60.67 -30.62
CA SER A 137 -14.05 -61.49 -31.73
C SER A 137 -12.59 -61.13 -32.02
N ASN A 138 -11.71 -62.14 -32.07
CA ASN A 138 -10.32 -62.01 -32.45
C ASN A 138 -10.17 -61.31 -33.81
N SER A 139 -10.09 -59.98 -33.81
CA SER A 139 -9.70 -59.21 -34.98
C SER A 139 -8.93 -57.98 -34.55
N ALA A 140 -7.68 -57.90 -35.00
CA ALA A 140 -6.84 -56.72 -34.83
C ALA A 140 -7.54 -55.51 -35.47
N PRO A 141 -7.49 -54.31 -34.84
CA PRO A 141 -8.18 -53.15 -35.37
C PRO A 141 -7.57 -52.71 -36.70
N LYS A 142 -8.36 -52.77 -37.78
CA LYS A 142 -8.06 -52.09 -39.06
C LYS A 142 -8.19 -50.59 -38.84
N GLY A 143 -7.09 -49.94 -38.45
CA GLY A 143 -7.08 -48.48 -38.34
C GLY A 143 -5.99 -47.91 -37.47
N SER A 144 -4.74 -48.32 -37.70
CA SER A 144 -3.59 -47.54 -37.25
C SER A 144 -3.61 -46.20 -37.97
N ARG A 145 -4.29 -45.19 -37.43
CA ARG A 145 -3.86 -43.80 -37.61
C ARG A 145 -2.58 -43.66 -36.80
N SER A 146 -1.46 -43.86 -37.48
CA SER A 146 -0.14 -43.56 -36.95
C SER A 146 -0.13 -42.09 -36.54
N TYR A 147 -0.20 -41.81 -35.23
CA TYR A 147 0.23 -40.52 -34.73
C TYR A 147 1.74 -40.45 -34.99
N SER A 148 2.11 -39.88 -36.12
CA SER A 148 3.49 -39.58 -36.42
C SER A 148 3.96 -38.48 -35.46
N THR A 149 4.68 -38.86 -34.43
CA THR A 149 5.65 -37.99 -33.74
C THR A 149 6.83 -37.72 -34.69
N MET A 150 6.56 -37.01 -35.77
CA MET A 150 7.61 -36.45 -36.62
C MET A 150 7.97 -35.07 -36.06
N VAL A 151 9.08 -35.00 -35.34
CA VAL A 151 9.83 -33.75 -35.17
C VAL A 151 10.47 -33.46 -36.52
N THR A 152 9.86 -32.56 -37.30
CA THR A 152 10.50 -31.99 -38.48
C THR A 152 11.59 -31.02 -38.02
N SER A 153 12.84 -31.47 -38.08
CA SER A 153 13.98 -30.55 -38.13
C SER A 153 13.88 -29.79 -39.45
N ALA A 154 13.49 -28.53 -39.39
CA ALA A 154 13.42 -27.64 -40.54
C ALA A 154 14.84 -27.31 -41.03
N GLY A 155 15.39 -28.18 -41.87
CA GLY A 155 16.54 -27.90 -42.71
C GLY A 155 16.08 -27.58 -44.13
N GLY A 156 16.13 -26.31 -44.50
CA GLY A 156 16.36 -25.88 -45.88
C GLY A 156 15.17 -25.84 -46.86
N SER A 157 14.86 -24.60 -47.28
CA SER A 157 14.41 -24.20 -48.63
C SER A 157 13.00 -24.55 -49.11
N GLY A 158 12.13 -23.53 -49.11
CA GLY A 158 11.12 -23.32 -50.16
C GLY A 158 9.80 -24.07 -50.03
N GLY A 159 8.86 -23.55 -49.24
CA GLY A 159 7.46 -24.02 -49.16
C GLY A 159 6.59 -23.05 -48.33
N PRO A 160 5.26 -23.01 -48.54
CA PRO A 160 4.44 -21.81 -48.39
C PRO A 160 4.34 -21.30 -46.95
N ASP A 161 4.38 -19.98 -46.85
CA ASP A 161 4.42 -19.16 -45.64
C ASP A 161 3.21 -19.41 -44.72
N MET A 162 3.33 -20.40 -43.82
CA MET A 162 2.39 -20.68 -42.75
C MET A 162 2.61 -19.73 -41.57
N GLY A 163 2.56 -18.41 -41.79
CA GLY A 163 2.37 -17.37 -40.76
C GLY A 163 3.28 -17.46 -39.52
N MET A 164 4.40 -18.16 -39.61
CA MET A 164 5.39 -18.25 -38.54
C MET A 164 6.22 -17.00 -38.64
N LEU A 165 5.94 -16.05 -37.75
CA LEU A 165 6.73 -14.84 -37.52
C LEU A 165 8.22 -15.18 -37.63
N ASN A 166 8.81 -14.83 -38.77
CA ASN A 166 10.24 -14.95 -39.00
C ASN A 166 10.90 -13.92 -38.08
N PHE A 167 11.31 -14.35 -36.90
CA PHE A 167 12.11 -13.51 -36.02
C PHE A 167 13.49 -13.41 -36.66
N PRO A 168 13.87 -12.25 -37.23
CA PRO A 168 15.22 -12.11 -37.77
C PRO A 168 16.21 -12.39 -36.64
N PRO A 169 17.32 -13.10 -36.90
CA PRO A 169 18.36 -13.27 -35.89
C PRO A 169 18.85 -11.88 -35.50
N SER A 170 18.55 -11.47 -34.27
CA SER A 170 18.81 -10.13 -33.73
C SER A 170 20.29 -9.88 -33.42
N SER A 171 21.19 -10.33 -34.29
CA SER A 171 22.62 -10.02 -34.21
C SER A 171 22.95 -8.74 -34.97
N SER A 172 22.12 -7.69 -34.83
CA SER A 172 22.55 -6.35 -35.24
C SER A 172 23.68 -5.93 -34.31
N THR A 173 24.90 -5.87 -34.85
CA THR A 173 26.03 -5.29 -34.12
C THR A 173 25.65 -3.87 -33.70
N PRO A 174 25.64 -3.53 -32.40
CA PRO A 174 25.18 -2.23 -31.96
C PRO A 174 26.08 -1.13 -32.53
N ALA A 175 25.46 0.00 -32.88
CA ALA A 175 26.16 1.14 -33.48
C ALA A 175 27.27 1.72 -32.57
N ILE A 176 27.15 1.49 -31.27
CA ILE A 176 28.13 1.94 -30.27
C ILE A 176 29.05 0.75 -29.93
N PRO A 177 30.38 0.89 -30.16
CA PRO A 177 31.32 -0.18 -29.87
C PRO A 177 31.31 -0.52 -28.37
N GLY A 178 31.31 -1.81 -28.05
CA GLY A 178 31.41 -2.33 -26.68
C GLY A 178 30.06 -2.65 -26.01
N LEU A 179 28.93 -2.22 -26.58
CA LEU A 179 27.63 -2.68 -26.11
C LEU A 179 27.28 -4.03 -26.75
N LYS A 180 26.45 -4.83 -26.05
CA LYS A 180 25.84 -6.05 -26.62
C LYS A 180 24.49 -5.78 -27.28
N PHE A 181 23.76 -4.77 -26.77
CA PHE A 181 22.45 -4.31 -27.24
C PHE A 181 22.50 -2.80 -27.37
N ASP A 182 21.60 -2.21 -28.17
CA ASP A 182 21.57 -0.76 -28.35
C ASP A 182 21.43 0.00 -27.02
N ALA A 183 22.06 1.18 -26.94
CA ALA A 183 21.98 2.01 -25.76
C ALA A 183 20.55 2.53 -25.55
N PRO A 184 20.07 2.61 -24.29
CA PRO A 184 18.77 3.20 -24.01
C PRO A 184 18.74 4.68 -24.41
N THR A 185 17.58 5.15 -24.87
CA THR A 185 17.39 6.56 -25.23
C THR A 185 17.50 7.46 -24.00
N LEU A 186 18.45 8.39 -24.00
CA LEU A 186 18.61 9.40 -22.95
C LEU A 186 17.85 10.68 -23.33
N PRO A 187 17.25 11.40 -22.36
CA PRO A 187 17.26 11.16 -20.92
C PRO A 187 16.34 9.99 -20.51
N LEU A 188 16.77 9.22 -19.52
CA LEU A 188 15.97 8.12 -18.97
C LEU A 188 14.62 8.64 -18.44
N PRO A 189 13.53 7.83 -18.54
CA PRO A 189 12.26 8.19 -17.94
C PRO A 189 12.40 8.35 -16.43
N LYS A 190 11.57 9.21 -15.85
CA LYS A 190 11.61 9.55 -14.41
C LYS A 190 11.49 8.30 -13.52
N ASP A 191 10.68 7.34 -13.95
CA ASP A 191 10.38 6.11 -13.21
C ASP A 191 11.54 5.09 -13.23
N GLY A 192 12.50 5.26 -14.15
CA GLY A 192 13.69 4.41 -14.26
C GLY A 192 14.69 4.61 -13.11
N HIS A 193 14.53 5.67 -12.31
CA HIS A 193 15.42 5.96 -11.20
C HIS A 193 15.01 5.18 -9.93
N LEU A 194 15.91 4.34 -9.39
CA LEU A 194 15.62 3.48 -8.22
C LEU A 194 14.99 4.22 -7.03
N LYS A 195 15.50 5.42 -6.70
CA LYS A 195 15.00 6.23 -5.57
C LYS A 195 13.67 6.94 -5.86
N HIS A 196 13.28 7.05 -7.12
CA HIS A 196 12.08 7.76 -7.61
C HIS A 196 11.26 6.84 -8.51
N ARG A 197 11.09 5.59 -8.07
CA ARG A 197 10.36 4.55 -8.81
C ARG A 197 8.86 4.85 -8.90
N TYR A 198 8.29 5.47 -7.86
CA TYR A 198 6.86 5.74 -7.77
C TYR A 198 6.58 7.24 -7.97
N ASP A 199 5.32 7.56 -8.27
CA ASP A 199 4.86 8.95 -8.33
C ASP A 199 5.18 9.68 -7.01
N PRO A 200 5.76 10.89 -7.03
CA PRO A 200 6.02 11.68 -5.84
C PRO A 200 4.81 11.87 -4.90
N VAL A 201 3.57 11.84 -5.42
CA VAL A 201 2.39 11.88 -4.54
C VAL A 201 2.25 10.60 -3.72
N VAL A 202 2.37 9.46 -4.37
CA VAL A 202 2.27 8.14 -3.74
C VAL A 202 3.38 7.98 -2.71
N ASP A 203 4.63 8.32 -3.07
CA ASP A 203 5.78 8.31 -2.15
C ASP A 203 5.54 9.20 -0.93
N GLN A 204 4.96 10.39 -1.13
CA GLN A 204 4.65 11.32 -0.05
C GLN A 204 3.58 10.78 0.89
N VAL A 205 2.53 10.13 0.37
CA VAL A 205 1.49 9.54 1.21
C VAL A 205 2.03 8.32 1.97
N ILE A 206 2.82 7.45 1.32
CA ILE A 206 3.49 6.31 1.98
C ILE A 206 4.32 6.80 3.17
N GLY A 207 5.10 7.88 2.98
CA GLY A 207 5.89 8.48 4.05
C GLY A 207 5.06 9.01 5.23
N LEU A 208 3.81 9.43 5.00
CA LEU A 208 2.90 9.91 6.04
C LEU A 208 2.06 8.79 6.68
N LEU A 209 1.79 7.70 5.96
CA LEU A 209 1.18 6.48 6.50
C LEU A 209 2.16 5.70 7.38
N MET A 210 3.45 5.74 7.05
CA MET A 210 4.50 5.01 7.77
C MET A 210 4.60 5.43 9.23
N ARG A 211 4.52 4.44 10.12
CA ARG A 211 4.77 4.58 11.57
C ARG A 211 5.90 3.67 11.99
N HIS A 212 6.71 4.09 12.97
CA HIS A 212 7.82 3.30 13.53
C HIS A 212 8.81 2.75 12.49
N GLY A 213 9.02 3.46 11.37
CA GLY A 213 9.91 3.02 10.28
C GLY A 213 9.40 1.83 9.46
N LYS A 214 8.16 1.38 9.66
CA LYS A 214 7.56 0.25 8.93
C LYS A 214 7.09 0.68 7.53
N LYS A 215 8.03 0.82 6.59
CA LYS A 215 7.72 1.25 5.21
C LYS A 215 6.94 0.19 4.42
N SER A 216 7.25 -1.09 4.62
CA SER A 216 6.59 -2.20 3.93
C SER A 216 5.10 -2.29 4.25
N THR A 217 4.70 -2.00 5.49
CA THR A 217 3.29 -1.97 5.88
C THR A 217 2.58 -0.78 5.24
N ALA A 218 3.18 0.41 5.25
CA ALA A 218 2.61 1.58 4.61
C ALA A 218 2.47 1.43 3.08
N GLN A 219 3.42 0.74 2.43
CA GLN A 219 3.34 0.39 1.01
C GLN A 219 2.18 -0.57 0.74
N ARG A 220 1.98 -1.59 1.60
CA ARG A 220 0.85 -2.51 1.50
C ARG A 220 -0.48 -1.77 1.69
N ASP A 221 -0.59 -0.92 2.71
CA ASP A 221 -1.80 -0.14 2.98
C ASP A 221 -2.12 0.79 1.81
N MET A 222 -1.11 1.42 1.21
CA MET A 222 -1.27 2.24 0.01
C MET A 222 -1.77 1.41 -1.19
N ALA A 223 -1.23 0.20 -1.40
CA ALA A 223 -1.70 -0.69 -2.46
C ALA A 223 -3.19 -1.02 -2.29
N LEU A 224 -3.61 -1.33 -1.05
CA LEU A 224 -5.02 -1.56 -0.72
C LEU A 224 -5.87 -0.31 -0.95
N VAL A 225 -5.39 0.90 -0.61
CA VAL A 225 -6.10 2.16 -0.90
C VAL A 225 -6.34 2.30 -2.41
N LEU A 226 -5.32 2.10 -3.24
CA LEU A 226 -5.45 2.22 -4.69
C LEU A 226 -6.35 1.15 -5.28
N GLU A 227 -6.31 -0.07 -4.75
CA GLU A 227 -7.22 -1.16 -5.11
C GLU A 227 -8.68 -0.81 -4.81
N HIS A 228 -8.95 -0.22 -3.64
CA HIS A 228 -10.28 0.25 -3.28
C HIS A 228 -10.77 1.38 -4.19
N LEU A 229 -9.90 2.31 -4.59
CA LEU A 229 -10.28 3.35 -5.56
C LEU A 229 -10.62 2.75 -6.94
N ARG A 230 -9.91 1.69 -7.33
CA ARG A 230 -10.15 1.00 -8.61
C ARG A 230 -11.47 0.25 -8.64
N THR A 231 -11.89 -0.33 -7.52
CA THR A 231 -13.14 -1.10 -7.41
C THR A 231 -14.34 -0.25 -7.01
N SER A 232 -14.12 0.97 -6.50
CA SER A 232 -15.20 1.90 -6.15
C SER A 232 -15.96 2.38 -7.39
N PRO A 233 -17.27 2.69 -7.25
CA PRO A 233 -18.05 3.27 -8.34
C PRO A 233 -17.55 4.67 -8.70
N ILE A 234 -17.97 5.14 -9.87
CA ILE A 234 -17.64 6.48 -10.37
C ILE A 234 -18.15 7.53 -9.37
N PRO A 235 -17.29 8.45 -8.88
CA PRO A 235 -17.69 9.46 -7.90
C PRO A 235 -18.57 10.54 -8.52
N THR A 236 -19.59 10.98 -7.77
CA THR A 236 -20.45 12.11 -8.15
C THR A 236 -19.84 13.43 -7.67
N VAL A 237 -19.28 14.23 -8.58
CA VAL A 237 -18.64 15.52 -8.22
C VAL A 237 -19.69 16.57 -7.90
N ASN A 238 -19.56 17.22 -6.74
CA ASN A 238 -20.43 18.33 -6.35
C ASN A 238 -20.00 19.65 -7.02
N PRO A 239 -20.88 20.33 -7.79
CA PRO A 239 -20.54 21.59 -8.46
C PRO A 239 -20.18 22.72 -7.48
N ALA A 240 -20.68 22.70 -6.24
CA ALA A 240 -20.37 23.71 -5.23
C ALA A 240 -18.91 23.63 -4.73
N LYS A 241 -18.26 22.46 -4.87
CA LYS A 241 -16.87 22.23 -4.47
C LYS A 241 -16.10 21.70 -5.68
N PRO A 242 -15.79 22.58 -6.65
CA PRO A 242 -15.12 22.14 -7.87
C PRO A 242 -13.71 21.63 -7.54
N LEU A 243 -13.32 20.62 -8.31
CA LEU A 243 -11.98 20.05 -8.27
C LEU A 243 -10.99 20.98 -8.97
N LEU A 244 -9.74 20.53 -9.15
CA LEU A 244 -8.77 21.32 -9.89
C LEU A 244 -9.20 21.56 -11.35
N PRO A 245 -8.92 22.75 -11.91
CA PRO A 245 -9.17 23.01 -13.32
C PRO A 245 -8.32 22.09 -14.19
N GLY A 246 -8.89 21.61 -15.30
CA GLY A 246 -8.24 20.64 -16.19
C GLY A 246 -8.24 19.20 -15.65
N ALA A 247 -9.03 18.91 -14.60
CA ALA A 247 -9.25 17.54 -14.16
C ALA A 247 -9.97 16.72 -15.26
N PRO A 248 -9.62 15.43 -15.43
CA PRO A 248 -10.35 14.54 -16.33
C PRO A 248 -11.79 14.34 -15.86
N PRO A 249 -12.70 13.87 -16.74
CA PRO A 249 -14.05 13.52 -16.34
C PRO A 249 -14.04 12.43 -15.25
N PRO A 250 -15.06 12.38 -14.38
CA PRO A 250 -15.10 11.46 -13.25
C PRO A 250 -15.06 9.97 -13.66
N SER A 251 -15.48 9.65 -14.89
CA SER A 251 -15.43 8.29 -15.46
C SER A 251 -14.02 7.71 -15.54
N HIS A 252 -12.99 8.54 -15.71
CA HIS A 252 -11.61 8.07 -15.86
C HIS A 252 -10.90 7.79 -14.52
N LEU A 253 -11.52 8.19 -13.39
CA LEU A 253 -10.88 8.15 -12.08
C LEU A 253 -10.69 6.71 -11.55
N PRO A 254 -11.67 5.79 -11.62
CA PRO A 254 -11.47 4.42 -11.11
C PRO A 254 -10.41 3.66 -11.90
N LEU A 255 -10.32 3.86 -13.22
CA LEU A 255 -9.30 3.22 -14.07
C LEU A 255 -7.88 3.72 -13.74
N ASN A 256 -7.75 4.99 -13.34
CA ASN A 256 -6.48 5.63 -13.01
C ASN A 256 -6.43 6.03 -11.53
N PRO A 257 -6.21 5.08 -10.59
CA PRO A 257 -6.31 5.34 -9.15
C PRO A 257 -5.23 6.30 -8.63
N ILE A 258 -4.07 6.38 -9.31
CA ILE A 258 -3.03 7.38 -9.00
C ILE A 258 -3.56 8.78 -9.31
N LEU A 259 -4.16 9.00 -10.48
CA LEU A 259 -4.76 10.28 -10.85
C LEU A 259 -5.89 10.65 -9.87
N TYR A 260 -6.75 9.69 -9.53
CA TYR A 260 -7.80 9.86 -8.52
C TYR A 260 -7.22 10.37 -7.19
N LEU A 261 -6.19 9.70 -6.66
CA LEU A 261 -5.52 10.10 -5.44
C LEU A 261 -4.88 11.49 -5.55
N THR A 262 -4.18 11.78 -6.65
CA THR A 262 -3.51 13.09 -6.85
C THR A 262 -4.50 14.24 -6.90
N LEU A 263 -5.63 14.05 -7.60
CA LEU A 263 -6.69 15.03 -7.77
C LEU A 263 -7.34 15.33 -6.41
N ALA A 264 -7.69 14.29 -5.65
CA ALA A 264 -8.28 14.43 -4.32
C ALA A 264 -7.37 15.25 -3.39
N ILE A 265 -6.06 14.98 -3.38
CA ILE A 265 -5.10 15.67 -2.52
C ILE A 265 -4.88 17.12 -2.98
N ASP A 266 -4.68 17.35 -4.28
CA ASP A 266 -4.32 18.67 -4.78
C ASP A 266 -5.52 19.65 -4.77
N SER A 267 -6.76 19.16 -4.89
CA SER A 267 -7.97 19.99 -4.77
C SER A 267 -8.17 20.55 -3.36
N VAL A 268 -7.90 19.72 -2.34
CA VAL A 268 -8.05 20.08 -0.93
C VAL A 268 -6.84 20.85 -0.36
N GLY A 269 -5.68 20.77 -1.02
CA GLY A 269 -4.46 21.47 -0.63
C GLY A 269 -4.66 22.98 -0.40
N PRO A 270 -4.39 23.52 0.80
CA PRO A 270 -4.48 24.97 1.02
C PRO A 270 -3.36 25.69 0.26
N LEU A 271 -3.65 26.86 -0.31
CA LEU A 271 -2.68 27.63 -1.11
C LEU A 271 -1.59 28.30 -0.27
N PHE A 272 -1.93 28.69 0.95
CA PHE A 272 -1.06 29.37 1.90
C PHE A 272 -1.29 28.82 3.30
N ARG A 273 -0.35 29.11 4.20
CA ARG A 273 -0.50 28.94 5.65
C ARG A 273 -0.42 30.29 6.33
N ILE A 274 -0.94 30.39 7.55
CA ILE A 274 -0.80 31.59 8.36
C ILE A 274 0.39 31.41 9.29
N ARG A 275 1.35 32.34 9.24
CA ARG A 275 2.48 32.43 10.15
C ARG A 275 2.18 33.50 11.20
N SER A 276 2.31 33.15 12.47
CA SER A 276 2.29 34.12 13.57
C SER A 276 3.67 34.77 13.70
N GLN A 277 3.72 36.10 13.64
CA GLN A 277 4.91 36.91 13.90
C GLN A 277 4.68 37.70 15.20
N LYS A 278 5.36 37.27 16.26
CA LYS A 278 5.31 37.93 17.57
C LYS A 278 5.92 39.34 17.49
N GLY A 279 5.27 40.32 18.12
CA GLY A 279 5.80 41.69 18.28
C GLY A 279 5.63 42.61 17.07
N ALA A 280 5.10 42.13 15.95
CA ALA A 280 4.91 42.96 14.75
C ALA A 280 3.64 43.81 14.77
N ALA A 281 2.64 43.46 15.59
CA ALA A 281 1.40 44.22 15.72
C ALA A 281 1.46 45.34 16.80
N GLY A 282 2.59 45.45 17.52
CA GLY A 282 2.69 46.25 18.76
C GLY A 282 2.11 45.51 19.98
N GLY A 283 2.32 46.06 21.18
CA GLY A 283 1.69 45.57 22.42
C GLY A 283 1.93 44.09 22.79
N GLY A 284 2.97 43.45 22.24
CA GLY A 284 3.25 42.01 22.44
C GLY A 284 2.35 41.04 21.66
N VAL A 285 1.37 41.54 20.90
CA VAL A 285 0.44 40.70 20.12
C VAL A 285 1.13 40.15 18.87
N ALA A 286 0.83 38.90 18.52
CA ALA A 286 1.35 38.30 17.30
C ALA A 286 0.52 38.71 16.09
N LEU A 287 1.18 39.30 15.09
CA LEU A 287 0.58 39.58 13.79
C LEU A 287 0.48 38.27 13.01
N GLN A 288 -0.72 37.96 12.53
CA GLN A 288 -0.90 36.84 11.61
C GLN A 288 -0.52 37.31 10.21
N ILE A 289 0.25 36.50 9.48
CA ILE A 289 0.73 36.82 8.14
C ILE A 289 0.53 35.61 7.23
N PRO A 290 -0.25 35.72 6.14
CA PRO A 290 -0.40 34.62 5.18
C PRO A 290 0.89 34.46 4.36
N VAL A 291 1.37 33.21 4.24
CA VAL A 291 2.59 32.83 3.52
C VAL A 291 2.26 31.74 2.49
N PRO A 292 2.58 31.92 1.19
CA PRO A 292 2.30 30.94 0.16
C PRO A 292 3.05 29.62 0.41
N LEU A 293 2.44 28.51 0.00
CA LEU A 293 2.98 27.16 0.18
C LEU A 293 3.45 26.55 -1.15
N GLY A 294 4.60 25.90 -1.11
CA GLY A 294 5.07 25.07 -2.25
C GLY A 294 4.22 23.82 -2.46
N ARG A 295 4.19 23.26 -3.68
CA ARG A 295 3.36 22.08 -4.04
C ARG A 295 3.47 20.92 -3.06
N ARG A 296 4.69 20.53 -2.68
CA ARG A 296 4.95 19.45 -1.71
C ARG A 296 4.39 19.76 -0.32
N GLN A 297 4.46 21.02 0.12
CA GLN A 297 3.93 21.46 1.42
C GLN A 297 2.40 21.44 1.42
N ARG A 298 1.76 21.90 0.33
CA ARG A 298 0.30 21.86 0.14
C ARG A 298 -0.24 20.43 0.26
N ARG A 299 0.38 19.50 -0.50
CA ARG A 299 0.07 18.07 -0.45
C ARG A 299 0.23 17.49 0.94
N ARG A 300 1.32 17.81 1.64
CA ARG A 300 1.58 17.30 3.00
C ARG A 300 0.44 17.67 3.96
N ILE A 301 -0.01 18.92 3.94
CA ILE A 301 -1.07 19.40 4.83
C ILE A 301 -2.40 18.73 4.48
N ALA A 302 -2.75 18.63 3.19
CA ALA A 302 -3.96 17.94 2.75
C ALA A 302 -3.96 16.47 3.17
N ILE A 303 -2.88 15.73 2.92
CA ILE A 303 -2.76 14.32 3.31
C ILE A 303 -2.90 14.17 4.83
N GLN A 304 -2.27 15.04 5.61
CA GLN A 304 -2.41 15.01 7.08
C GLN A 304 -3.86 15.21 7.52
N TRP A 305 -4.63 16.09 6.86
CA TRP A 305 -6.05 16.27 7.20
C TRP A 305 -6.90 15.08 6.78
N ILE A 306 -6.65 14.49 5.62
CA ILE A 306 -7.34 13.30 5.12
C ILE A 306 -7.06 12.11 6.05
N LEU A 307 -5.81 11.87 6.43
CA LEU A 307 -5.44 10.77 7.35
C LEU A 307 -6.05 10.96 8.74
N LYS A 308 -6.15 12.20 9.24
CA LYS A 308 -6.85 12.53 10.49
C LYS A 308 -8.36 12.33 10.40
N ALA A 309 -8.98 12.64 9.25
CA ALA A 309 -10.40 12.36 9.04
C ALA A 309 -10.65 10.84 8.98
N ALA A 310 -9.80 10.12 8.25
CA ALA A 310 -9.88 8.66 8.10
C ALA A 310 -9.65 7.91 9.41
N SER A 311 -8.80 8.43 10.31
CA SER A 311 -8.63 7.85 11.64
C SER A 311 -9.85 8.03 12.55
N ASN A 312 -10.62 9.10 12.33
CA ASN A 312 -11.80 9.41 13.13
C ASN A 312 -13.07 8.72 12.60
N ARG A 313 -13.04 8.15 11.40
CA ARG A 313 -14.16 7.35 10.89
C ARG A 313 -14.32 6.06 11.69
N ALA A 314 -15.58 5.66 11.86
CA ALA A 314 -15.93 4.38 12.43
C ALA A 314 -15.27 3.25 11.64
N GLN A 315 -14.87 2.20 12.35
CA GLN A 315 -14.24 1.05 11.74
C GLN A 315 -15.27 0.23 10.96
N THR A 316 -15.11 0.20 9.64
CA THR A 316 -15.85 -0.71 8.77
C THR A 316 -15.12 -2.06 8.75
N GLY A 317 -15.70 -3.07 9.39
CA GLY A 317 -15.22 -4.45 9.38
C GLY A 317 -14.03 -4.78 10.30
N SER A 318 -13.73 -6.07 10.42
CA SER A 318 -12.56 -6.59 11.13
C SER A 318 -11.52 -7.05 10.11
N GLY A 319 -10.26 -6.62 10.27
CA GLY A 319 -9.16 -7.06 9.41
C GLY A 319 -8.05 -6.03 9.22
N LYS A 320 -6.92 -6.51 8.69
CA LYS A 320 -5.70 -5.70 8.46
C LYS A 320 -5.93 -4.59 7.42
N GLY A 321 -6.90 -4.73 6.50
CA GLY A 321 -7.22 -3.74 5.47
C GLY A 321 -8.20 -2.64 5.88
N SER A 322 -8.79 -2.70 7.09
CA SER A 322 -9.84 -1.76 7.48
C SER A 322 -9.36 -0.30 7.52
N TYR A 323 -8.10 -0.04 7.90
CA TYR A 323 -7.57 1.33 7.89
C TYR A 323 -7.42 1.88 6.47
N ALA A 324 -6.94 1.07 5.53
CA ALA A 324 -6.82 1.45 4.12
C ALA A 324 -8.19 1.76 3.51
N GLN A 325 -9.21 0.95 3.83
CA GLN A 325 -10.60 1.19 3.42
C GLN A 325 -11.13 2.55 3.90
N ARG A 326 -10.89 2.90 5.17
CA ARG A 326 -11.30 4.21 5.71
C ARG A 326 -10.62 5.37 4.99
N VAL A 327 -9.33 5.23 4.66
CA VAL A 327 -8.58 6.24 3.90
C VAL A 327 -9.15 6.37 2.47
N ALA A 328 -9.40 5.25 1.78
CA ALA A 328 -10.01 5.26 0.45
C ALA A 328 -11.41 5.90 0.46
N ALA A 329 -12.24 5.56 1.44
CA ALA A 329 -13.56 6.17 1.62
C ALA A 329 -13.47 7.69 1.87
N GLU A 330 -12.41 8.18 2.53
CA GLU A 330 -12.21 9.64 2.69
C GLU A 330 -11.80 10.30 1.38
N LEU A 331 -10.96 9.65 0.57
CA LEU A 331 -10.59 10.15 -0.74
C LEU A 331 -11.79 10.25 -1.67
N ILE A 332 -12.69 9.27 -1.66
CA ILE A 332 -13.95 9.29 -2.42
C ILE A 332 -14.80 10.47 -1.94
N ALA A 333 -15.04 10.58 -0.62
CA ALA A 333 -15.81 11.68 -0.04
C ALA A 333 -15.20 13.07 -0.32
N VAL A 334 -13.87 13.16 -0.48
CA VAL A 334 -13.19 14.39 -0.89
C VAL A 334 -13.56 14.78 -2.32
N VAL A 335 -13.47 13.85 -3.27
CA VAL A 335 -13.78 14.11 -4.68
C VAL A 335 -15.26 14.43 -4.89
N GLU A 336 -16.14 13.81 -4.11
CA GLU A 336 -17.57 14.10 -4.11
C GLU A 336 -17.93 15.42 -3.38
N GLY A 337 -16.98 16.04 -2.68
CA GLY A 337 -17.21 17.26 -1.92
C GLY A 337 -17.95 17.07 -0.59
N ARG A 338 -18.15 15.83 -0.14
CA ARG A 338 -18.84 15.49 1.13
C ARG A 338 -17.92 15.51 2.35
N SER A 339 -16.60 15.52 2.16
CA SER A 339 -15.66 15.48 3.28
C SER A 339 -15.61 16.79 4.09
N GLY A 340 -15.44 16.66 5.41
CA GLY A 340 -15.17 17.79 6.31
C GLY A 340 -13.78 18.43 6.12
N VAL A 341 -12.93 17.86 5.26
CA VAL A 341 -11.62 18.44 4.96
C VAL A 341 -11.76 19.74 4.16
N TRP A 342 -12.80 19.85 3.33
CA TRP A 342 -13.14 21.08 2.62
C TRP A 342 -13.42 22.25 3.56
N GLU A 343 -14.06 21.99 4.71
CA GLU A 343 -14.33 23.02 5.72
C GLU A 343 -13.03 23.54 6.34
N LYS A 344 -12.07 22.64 6.63
CA LYS A 344 -10.75 23.02 7.14
C LYS A 344 -9.98 23.90 6.14
N ARG A 345 -10.01 23.53 4.85
CA ARG A 345 -9.42 24.35 3.76
C ARG A 345 -10.07 25.73 3.72
N ASN A 346 -11.40 25.78 3.72
CA ASN A 346 -12.16 27.03 3.63
C ASN A 346 -11.95 27.91 4.87
N ALA A 347 -11.84 27.34 6.06
CA ALA A 347 -11.55 28.08 7.29
C ALA A 347 -10.19 28.81 7.19
N ILE A 348 -9.15 28.13 6.72
CA ILE A 348 -7.83 28.74 6.53
C ILE A 348 -7.87 29.81 5.44
N HIS A 349 -8.61 29.59 4.36
CA HIS A 349 -8.74 30.58 3.29
C HIS A 349 -9.51 31.83 3.76
N LYS A 350 -10.60 31.66 4.50
CA LYS A 350 -11.35 32.77 5.13
C LYS A 350 -10.46 33.58 6.06
N LEU A 351 -9.69 32.91 6.93
CA LEU A 351 -8.73 33.58 7.81
C LEU A 351 -7.60 34.28 7.05
N GLY A 352 -7.16 33.73 5.92
CA GLY A 352 -6.16 34.41 5.09
C GLY A 352 -6.70 35.66 4.42
N VAL A 353 -7.97 35.65 3.98
CA VAL A 353 -8.61 36.81 3.38
C VAL A 353 -8.76 37.94 4.40
N SER A 354 -9.14 37.64 5.65
CA SER A 354 -9.26 38.67 6.69
C SER A 354 -7.91 39.30 7.06
N VAL A 355 -6.84 38.51 6.99
CA VAL A 355 -5.48 38.89 7.41
C VAL A 355 -4.62 39.40 6.22
N ARG A 356 -5.20 39.55 5.02
CA ARG A 356 -4.45 39.89 3.78
C ARG A 356 -3.65 41.20 3.85
N ALA A 357 -4.10 42.17 4.66
CA ALA A 357 -3.45 43.48 4.80
C ALA A 357 -2.13 43.40 5.58
N ASN A 358 -1.90 42.32 6.34
CA ASN A 358 -0.73 42.16 7.22
C ASN A 358 0.53 41.69 6.46
N ILE A 359 0.46 41.59 5.12
CA ILE A 359 1.60 41.22 4.30
C ILE A 359 2.54 42.43 4.21
N VAL A 360 3.58 42.44 5.04
CA VAL A 360 4.65 43.42 4.95
C VAL A 360 5.63 42.97 3.87
N LEU A 361 5.66 43.68 2.74
CA LEU A 361 6.68 43.48 1.73
C LEU A 361 8.02 43.96 2.31
N PRO A 362 9.11 43.19 2.22
CA PRO A 362 10.41 43.68 2.62
C PRO A 362 10.73 44.93 1.80
N LYS A 363 10.99 46.06 2.47
CA LYS A 363 11.48 47.27 1.79
C LYS A 363 12.80 46.87 1.13
N LYS A 364 12.83 46.89 -0.21
CA LYS A 364 14.05 46.64 -0.99
C LYS A 364 15.06 47.70 -0.50
N ARG A 365 16.11 47.24 0.19
CA ARG A 365 17.17 48.11 0.70
C ARG A 365 17.97 48.66 -0.46
#